data_AF-A0A2N3CNZ3-F1
#
_entry.id   AF-A0A2N3CNZ3-F1
#
_cell.length_a   1.000
_cell.length_b   1.000
_cell.length_c   1.000
_cell.angle_alpha   90.00
_cell.angle_beta   90.00
_cell.angle_gamma   90.00
#
_symmetry.space_group_name_H-M   'P 1'
#
loop_
_entity.id
_entity.type
_entity.pdbx_description
1 polymer ?
#
loop_
_entity_poly.entity_id
_entity_poly.type
_entity_poly.pdbx_seq_one_letter_code
_entity_poly.pdbx_strand_id
1 'polypeptide(L)' 'MGFQVKEVSHTLLGRVRIVAEGRGIWREIILNPRTGELLRDYARPLDPGAAPGAPLLRRSRDDDDDDD' A
#
# COMPACT_ATOMS: atom_id res chain seq x y z
N MET A 1 -13.11 7.76 -13.81
CA MET A 1 -12.48 6.63 -13.10
C MET A 1 -11.77 7.18 -11.87
N GLY A 2 -12.01 6.61 -10.69
CA GLY A 2 -11.46 7.09 -9.41
C GLY A 2 -10.83 5.95 -8.59
N PHE A 3 -10.49 6.25 -7.34
CA PHE A 3 -10.05 5.26 -6.36
C PHE A 3 -11.25 4.75 -5.55
N GLN A 4 -11.27 3.46 -5.25
CA GLN A 4 -12.20 2.84 -4.31
C GLN A 4 -11.46 2.57 -3.01
N VAL A 5 -12.00 3.07 -1.89
CA VAL A 5 -11.46 2.76 -0.55
C VAL A 5 -11.69 1.28 -0.26
N LYS A 6 -10.61 0.57 0.08
CA LYS A 6 -10.63 -0.85 0.45
C LYS A 6 -10.58 -1.04 1.95
N GLU A 7 -9.82 -0.21 2.65
CA GLU A 7 -9.64 -0.29 4.09
C GLU A 7 -9.48 1.10 4.69
N VAL A 8 -10.07 1.30 5.87
CA VAL A 8 -9.78 2.42 6.76
C VAL A 8 -9.43 1.83 8.12
N SER A 9 -8.24 2.12 8.61
CA SER A 9 -7.75 1.63 9.90
C SER A 9 -6.98 2.71 10.65
N HIS A 10 -6.66 2.44 11.91
CA HIS A 10 -5.83 3.33 12.73
C HIS A 10 -4.45 2.71 12.90
N THR A 11 -3.41 3.54 12.81
CA THR A 11 -2.04 3.15 13.18
C THR A 11 -1.90 3.08 14.70
N LEU A 12 -0.83 2.45 15.20
CA LEU A 12 -0.50 2.41 16.63
C LEU A 12 -0.39 3.81 17.28
N LEU A 13 -0.02 4.82 16.48
CA LEU A 13 0.10 6.21 16.93
C LEU A 13 -1.19 7.02 16.71
N GLY A 14 -2.32 6.35 16.50
CA GLY A 14 -3.65 6.97 16.41
C GLY A 14 -3.92 7.75 15.11
N ARG A 15 -3.05 7.65 14.10
CA ARG A 15 -3.28 8.25 12.78
C ARG A 15 -4.25 7.40 11.97
N VAL A 16 -5.08 8.04 11.15
CA VAL A 16 -5.96 7.33 10.22
C VAL A 16 -5.15 6.92 9.01
N ARG A 17 -5.24 5.63 8.66
CA ARG A 17 -4.67 5.03 7.46
C ARG A 17 -5.80 4.64 6.52
N ILE A 18 -5.71 5.12 5.28
CA ILE A 18 -6.67 4.82 4.22
C ILE A 18 -5.92 4.08 3.12
N VAL A 19 -6.43 2.90 2.75
CA VAL A 19 -5.96 2.14 1.60
C VAL A 19 -7.02 2.19 0.52
N ALA A 20 -6.62 2.57 -0.68
CA ALA A 20 -7.51 2.66 -1.82
C ALA A 20 -6.86 2.11 -3.09
N GLU A 21 -7.69 1.62 -3.99
CA GLU A 21 -7.25 1.05 -5.27
C GLU A 21 -8.03 1.67 -6.43
N GLY A 22 -7.37 1.93 -7.54
CA GLY A 22 -8.03 2.46 -8.73
C GLY A 22 -7.07 2.52 -9.91
N ARG A 23 -7.57 2.22 -11.13
CA ARG A 23 -6.79 2.29 -12.37
C ARG A 23 -5.47 1.51 -12.33
N GLY A 24 -5.45 0.36 -11.66
CA GLY A 24 -4.23 -0.45 -11.48
C GLY A 24 -3.20 0.16 -10.53
N ILE A 25 -3.60 1.11 -9.67
CA ILE A 25 -2.76 1.73 -8.66
C ILE A 25 -3.33 1.41 -7.28
N TRP A 26 -2.43 1.03 -6.37
CA TRP A 26 -2.67 0.91 -4.94
C TRP A 26 -2.12 2.16 -4.27
N ARG A 27 -2.89 2.76 -3.35
CA ARG A 27 -2.50 3.98 -2.66
C ARG A 27 -2.77 3.86 -1.16
N GLU A 28 -1.79 4.27 -0.37
CA GLU A 28 -1.89 4.44 1.07
C GLU A 28 -1.77 5.92 1.43
N ILE A 29 -2.73 6.38 2.21
CA ILE A 29 -2.78 7.72 2.76
C ILE A 29 -2.76 7.61 4.28
N ILE A 30 -1.89 8.38 4.94
CA ILE A 30 -1.89 8.51 6.40
C ILE A 30 -2.15 9.97 6.74
N LEU A 31 -3.14 10.21 7.59
CA LEU A 31 -3.51 11.56 8.03
C LEU A 31 -3.62 11.65 9.56
N ASN A 32 -3.30 12.82 10.09
CA ASN A 32 -3.54 13.14 11.49
C ASN A 32 -5.02 13.56 11.64
N PRO A 33 -5.88 12.76 12.30
CA PRO A 33 -7.31 13.04 12.36
C PRO A 33 -7.64 14.30 13.20
N ARG A 34 -6.73 14.77 14.06
CA ARG A 34 -6.98 15.95 14.90
C ARG A 34 -6.71 17.26 14.18
N THR A 35 -5.73 17.28 13.27
CA THR A 35 -5.31 18.49 12.56
C THR A 35 -5.68 18.48 11.09
N GLY A 36 -6.03 17.32 10.51
CA GLY A 36 -6.24 17.16 9.08
C GLY A 36 -4.94 17.10 8.26
N GLU A 37 -3.78 17.10 8.91
CA GLU A 37 -2.48 17.06 8.24
C GLU A 37 -2.29 15.72 7.50
N LEU A 38 -1.83 15.80 6.25
CA LEU A 38 -1.45 14.65 5.44
C LEU A 38 0.00 14.27 5.76
N LEU A 39 0.18 13.13 6.43
CA LEU A 39 1.49 12.66 6.87
C LEU A 39 2.17 11.72 5.86
N ARG A 40 1.38 11.01 5.06
CA ARG A 40 1.90 10.14 4.00
C ARG A 40 0.92 10.07 2.84
N ASP A 41 1.48 10.12 1.64
CA ASP A 41 0.81 9.80 0.40
C ASP A 41 1.74 8.91 -0.43
N TYR A 42 1.40 7.63 -0.51
CA TYR A 42 2.23 6.63 -1.16
C TYR A 42 1.40 5.84 -2.17
N ALA A 43 1.77 5.94 -3.45
CA ALA A 43 1.12 5.23 -4.54
C ALA A 43 2.11 4.27 -5.22
N ARG A 44 1.62 3.11 -5.64
CA ARG A 44 2.37 2.16 -6.45
C ARG A 44 1.45 1.42 -7.43
N PRO A 45 1.97 0.87 -8.55
CA PRO A 45 1.20 -0.06 -9.38
C PRO A 45 0.70 -1.26 -8.55
N LEU A 46 -0.50 -1.78 -8.86
CA LEU A 46 -0.91 -3.11 -8.41
C LEU A 46 -0.05 -4.14 -9.13
N ASP A 47 0.67 -4.97 -8.38
CA ASP A 47 1.25 -6.17 -8.96
C ASP A 47 0.11 -7.16 -9.25
N PRO A 48 -0.09 -7.58 -10.52
CA PRO A 48 -1.20 -8.44 -10.91
C PRO A 48 -1.14 -9.85 -10.27
N GLY A 49 -0.04 -10.20 -9.59
CA GLY A 49 0.12 -11.44 -8.83
C GLY A 49 0.18 -11.28 -7.31
N ALA A 50 -0.04 -10.08 -6.76
CA ALA A 50 -0.07 -9.87 -5.31
C ALA A 50 -1.50 -9.96 -4.76
N ALA A 51 -1.69 -10.71 -3.68
CA ALA A 51 -2.99 -10.77 -3.00
C ALA A 51 -3.38 -9.36 -2.44
N PRO A 52 -4.67 -9.00 -2.43
CA PRO A 52 -5.12 -7.73 -1.89
C PRO A 52 -4.71 -7.60 -0.42
N GLY A 53 -4.03 -6.51 -0.07
CA GLY A 53 -3.55 -6.27 1.30
C GLY A 53 -2.30 -7.06 1.71
N ALA A 54 -1.67 -7.82 0.80
CA ALA A 54 -0.41 -8.48 1.10
C ALA A 54 0.69 -7.45 1.43
N PRO A 55 1.43 -7.62 2.55
CA PRO A 55 2.64 -6.86 2.80
C PRO A 55 3.60 -7.07 1.62
N LEU A 56 4.23 -6.00 1.13
CA LEU A 56 5.38 -6.15 0.23
C LEU A 56 6.58 -6.62 1.04
N LEU A 57 6.58 -7.90 1.43
CA LEU A 57 7.84 -8.62 1.46
C LEU A 57 8.33 -8.58 0.01
N ARG A 58 9.38 -7.79 -0.25
CA ARG A 58 10.15 -7.92 -1.48
C ARG A 58 10.44 -9.42 -1.59
N ARG A 59 9.89 -10.09 -2.60
CA ARG A 59 10.54 -11.29 -3.10
C ARG A 59 11.90 -10.80 -3.57
N SER A 60 12.89 -10.91 -2.68
CA SER A 60 14.25 -11.16 -3.11
C SER A 60 14.10 -12.23 -4.18
N ARG A 61 14.55 -11.92 -5.38
CA ARG A 61 14.81 -12.94 -6.39
C ARG A 61 15.99 -13.73 -5.83
N ASP A 62 15.68 -14.62 -4.90
CA ASP A 62 16.51 -15.76 -4.59
C ASP A 62 15.98 -16.84 -5.56
N ASP A 63 16.91 -17.55 -6.19
CA ASP A 63 16.76 -18.53 -7.29
C ASP A 63 16.79 -17.92 -8.71
N ASP A 64 17.99 -17.86 -9.29
CA ASP A 64 18.34 -18.85 -10.33
C ASP A 64 19.86 -18.95 -10.51
N ASP A 65 20.30 -20.20 -10.60
CA ASP A 65 21.63 -20.78 -10.72
C ASP A 65 22.41 -20.38 -11.99
N ASP A 66 23.74 -20.40 -11.90
CA ASP A 66 24.59 -20.93 -12.98
C ASP A 66 25.77 -21.67 -12.31
N ASP A 67 25.74 -23.01 -12.45
CA ASP A 67 26.80 -23.97 -12.15
C ASP A 67 28.04 -23.72 -13.05
N ASP A 68 29.26 -23.81 -12.48
CA ASP A 68 30.54 -23.98 -13.20
C ASP A 68 31.34 -25.15 -12.58
#